data_AF-A0A5C3NTS4-F1
#
_entry.id   AF-A0A5C3NTS4-F1
#
_cell.length_a   1.000
_cell.length_b   1.000
_cell.length_c   1.000
_cell.angle_alpha   90.00
_cell.angle_beta   90.00
_cell.angle_gamma   90.00
#
_symmetry.space_group_name_H-M   'P 1'
#
loop_
_entity.id
_entity.type
_entity.pdbx_description
1 polymer ?
#
loop_
_entity_poly.entity_id
_entity_poly.type
_entity_poly.pdbx_seq_one_letter_code
_entity_poly.pdbx_strand_id
1 'polypeptide(L)'
;MFSFSRVIRAPFRLLTSPRLHEGSPVLALGRSHASWFLVYSTRPLPDRTRAVMCLNFLIPGDPHSVGARSPAGRHIFTVGGTPGFRVMETLLSLRDEHGVAPIAVAKEHSPKRDPMELLKALDKHPYMLLADIEVLLSESELIQACAHCGKWETFHGPRFLRCSGCKSRHYCSKECQKHDWKPQYHEGECELLRAGKAYEAESRRKLHNNGWYWDYAETGDQILLADNGFHTLERAMRELDVEELAYGRRYPPHDVPPLPRHRTLPPPWHADKSGYPPGFVPTGDADLDAHIHEEYCDRMHCGPNAELTLGPPVAPTPDCVSLDALPKYPRLPKIPGSNFVPTGDPFLDEASLSDYLQKHGTFGQRKRLTKIANARVKSYLARERLAAERKERWDKVFGAVEAVESDSDVSPRD
;
A
#
# COMPACT_ATOMS: atom_id res chain seq x y z
N MET A 1 -18.38 -33.64 2.81
CA MET A 1 -18.75 -32.21 2.69
C MET A 1 -18.82 -31.60 4.08
N PHE A 2 -17.75 -30.95 4.54
CA PHE A 2 -17.79 -30.18 5.78
C PHE A 2 -18.53 -28.88 5.51
N SER A 3 -19.61 -28.63 6.23
CA SER A 3 -20.36 -27.37 6.16
C SER A 3 -19.49 -26.25 6.74
N PHE A 4 -18.82 -25.49 5.87
CA PHE A 4 -18.05 -24.29 6.22
C PHE A 4 -18.94 -23.09 6.62
N SER A 5 -20.20 -23.32 7.04
CA SER A 5 -21.14 -22.25 7.40
C SER A 5 -20.97 -21.73 8.83
N ARG A 6 -19.72 -21.65 9.32
CA ARG A 6 -19.40 -20.62 10.32
C ARG A 6 -19.12 -19.37 9.53
N VAL A 7 -20.09 -18.46 9.49
CA VAL A 7 -19.91 -17.11 8.93
C VAL A 7 -18.70 -16.50 9.64
N ILE A 8 -17.52 -16.56 8.99
CA ILE A 8 -16.31 -15.92 9.48
C ILE A 8 -16.59 -14.43 9.34
N ARG A 9 -16.95 -13.79 10.44
CA ARG A 9 -17.13 -12.34 10.47
C ARG A 9 -15.79 -11.70 10.10
N ALA A 10 -15.85 -10.75 9.17
CA ALA A 10 -14.69 -9.97 8.74
C ALA A 10 -13.89 -9.49 9.96
N PRO A 11 -12.55 -9.65 9.98
CA PRO A 11 -11.73 -9.16 11.07
C PRO A 11 -11.79 -7.63 11.21
N PHE A 12 -12.18 -6.91 10.16
CA PHE A 12 -12.27 -5.45 10.07
C PHE A 12 -13.48 -5.04 9.20
N ARG A 13 -13.85 -3.76 9.20
CA ARG A 13 -14.99 -3.26 8.42
C ARG A 13 -14.67 -3.28 6.92
N LEU A 14 -15.58 -3.90 6.17
CA LEU A 14 -15.55 -3.98 4.72
C LEU A 14 -16.22 -2.75 4.10
N LEU A 15 -15.61 -2.22 3.05
CA LEU A 15 -16.01 -0.99 2.37
C LEU A 15 -16.03 -1.20 0.86
N THR A 16 -16.83 -0.40 0.16
CA THR A 16 -16.85 -0.32 -1.31
C THR A 16 -16.75 1.14 -1.73
N SER A 17 -16.28 1.36 -2.97
CA SER A 17 -16.28 2.68 -3.60
C SER A 17 -16.64 2.51 -5.07
N PRO A 18 -17.67 3.21 -5.58
CA PRO A 18 -18.00 3.18 -7.01
C PRO A 18 -16.94 3.84 -7.90
N ARG A 19 -15.94 4.53 -7.31
CA ARG A 19 -14.89 5.26 -8.04
C ARG A 19 -13.63 4.42 -8.28
N LEU A 20 -13.46 3.31 -7.56
CA LEU A 20 -12.23 2.52 -7.56
C LEU A 20 -12.41 1.16 -8.25
N HIS A 21 -13.21 1.10 -9.31
CA HIS A 21 -13.58 -0.05 -10.17
C HIS A 21 -14.95 -0.70 -9.86
N GLU A 22 -15.66 -1.06 -10.93
CA GLU A 22 -16.85 -1.91 -10.87
C GLU A 22 -16.38 -3.35 -10.66
N GLY A 23 -16.93 -4.04 -9.65
CA GLY A 23 -16.48 -5.39 -9.28
C GLY A 23 -15.20 -5.45 -8.43
N SER A 24 -14.70 -4.31 -7.93
CA SER A 24 -13.48 -4.26 -7.13
C SER A 24 -13.48 -5.20 -5.93
N PRO A 25 -12.28 -5.68 -5.54
CA PRO A 25 -12.10 -6.30 -4.25
C PRO A 25 -12.59 -5.35 -3.16
N VAL A 26 -13.22 -5.92 -2.16
CA VAL A 26 -13.71 -5.17 -1.01
C VAL A 26 -12.54 -4.39 -0.37
N LEU A 27 -12.80 -3.16 0.04
CA LEU A 27 -11.82 -2.24 0.61
C LEU A 27 -11.90 -2.25 2.14
N ALA A 28 -10.86 -1.70 2.77
CA ALA A 28 -10.80 -1.46 4.20
C ALA A 28 -9.98 -0.19 4.49
N LEU A 29 -10.36 0.54 5.53
CA LEU A 29 -9.57 1.65 6.04
C LEU A 29 -8.50 1.11 6.99
N GLY A 30 -7.24 1.36 6.63
CA GLY A 30 -6.09 0.78 7.28
C GLY A 30 -5.17 1.77 7.95
N ARG A 31 -4.38 1.25 8.89
CA ARG A 31 -3.35 2.01 9.59
C ARG A 31 -2.01 1.28 9.58
N SER A 32 -0.97 2.02 9.22
CA SER A 32 0.42 1.62 9.37
C SER A 32 1.19 2.76 10.03
N HIS A 33 1.54 2.56 11.30
CA HIS A 33 2.14 3.62 12.14
C HIS A 33 1.27 4.89 12.24
N ALA A 34 1.81 6.05 11.89
CA ALA A 34 1.08 7.32 11.82
C ALA A 34 0.28 7.50 10.51
N SER A 35 0.48 6.61 9.55
CA SER A 35 -0.10 6.72 8.21
C SER A 35 -1.44 5.99 8.12
N TRP A 36 -2.35 6.62 7.37
CA TRP A 36 -3.66 6.08 7.02
C TRP A 36 -3.63 5.60 5.59
N PHE A 37 -4.23 4.45 5.34
CA PHE A 37 -4.25 3.83 4.02
C PHE A 37 -5.65 3.37 3.65
N LEU A 38 -5.97 3.44 2.37
CA LEU A 38 -7.00 2.59 1.81
C LEU A 38 -6.33 1.30 1.34
N VAL A 39 -6.89 0.15 1.69
CA VAL A 39 -6.29 -1.15 1.47
C VAL A 39 -7.36 -2.10 0.94
N TYR A 40 -7.04 -2.95 -0.03
CA TYR A 40 -7.92 -4.08 -0.38
C TYR A 40 -8.00 -5.06 0.80
N SER A 41 -9.17 -5.64 1.07
CA SER A 41 -9.39 -6.57 2.18
C SER A 41 -8.77 -7.94 1.94
N THR A 42 -8.73 -8.35 0.68
CA THR A 42 -8.02 -9.51 0.15
C THR A 42 -6.98 -9.03 -0.85
N ARG A 43 -6.10 -9.93 -1.28
CA ARG A 43 -5.16 -9.66 -2.36
C ARG A 43 -5.94 -9.56 -3.67
N PRO A 44 -5.90 -8.43 -4.41
CA PRO A 44 -6.48 -8.40 -5.74
C PRO A 44 -5.74 -9.38 -6.64
N LEU A 45 -6.47 -9.98 -7.57
CA LEU A 45 -5.90 -10.67 -8.71
C LEU A 45 -6.13 -9.83 -9.96
N PRO A 46 -5.13 -9.69 -10.85
CA PRO A 46 -3.74 -10.14 -10.71
C PRO A 46 -2.84 -9.16 -9.93
N ASP A 47 -3.31 -7.95 -9.61
CA ASP A 47 -2.52 -6.92 -8.93
C ASP A 47 -2.37 -7.21 -7.43
N ARG A 48 -1.17 -7.60 -7.01
CA ARG A 48 -0.89 -8.01 -5.63
C ARG A 48 -0.67 -6.86 -4.66
N THR A 49 -0.89 -5.64 -5.14
CA THR A 49 -0.80 -4.42 -4.35
C THR A 49 -1.98 -4.38 -3.39
N ARG A 50 -1.73 -4.53 -2.08
CA ARG A 50 -2.77 -4.40 -1.05
C ARG A 50 -3.09 -2.95 -0.73
N ALA A 51 -2.06 -2.12 -0.57
CA ALA A 51 -2.22 -0.70 -0.23
C ALA A 51 -2.57 0.09 -1.49
N VAL A 52 -3.79 0.63 -1.56
CA VAL A 52 -4.30 1.39 -2.69
C VAL A 52 -3.70 2.79 -2.69
N MET A 53 -3.79 3.49 -1.56
CA MET A 53 -3.26 4.85 -1.42
C MET A 53 -3.03 5.22 0.05
N CYS A 54 -1.99 6.03 0.29
CA CYS A 54 -1.84 6.78 1.54
C CYS A 54 -2.85 7.94 1.57
N LEU A 55 -3.54 8.11 2.68
CA LEU A 55 -4.69 9.01 2.81
C LEU A 55 -4.35 10.31 3.53
N ASN A 56 -3.40 10.28 4.47
CA ASN A 56 -3.06 11.46 5.25
C ASN A 56 -1.82 12.16 4.74
N PHE A 57 -1.78 13.47 5.00
CA PHE A 57 -0.64 14.35 4.79
C PHE A 57 -0.11 14.79 6.16
N LEU A 58 1.18 14.56 6.43
CA LEU A 58 1.83 15.06 7.62
C LEU A 58 2.48 16.42 7.34
N ILE A 59 2.07 17.43 8.11
CA ILE A 59 2.65 18.76 8.03
C ILE A 59 4.01 18.73 8.75
N PRO A 60 5.13 19.03 8.06
CA PRO A 60 6.44 19.00 8.70
C PRO A 60 6.50 19.93 9.91
N GLY A 61 6.89 19.39 11.06
CA GLY A 61 7.01 20.16 12.30
C GLY A 61 5.72 20.34 13.09
N ASP A 62 4.57 19.85 12.62
CA ASP A 62 3.28 20.00 13.32
C ASP A 62 2.88 18.72 14.08
N PRO A 63 2.87 18.74 15.43
CA PRO A 63 2.43 17.61 16.23
C PRO A 63 0.96 17.22 16.03
N HIS A 64 0.11 18.15 15.61
CA HIS A 64 -1.31 17.89 15.40
C HIS A 64 -1.57 17.05 14.15
N SER A 65 -0.59 16.94 13.25
CA SER A 65 -0.72 16.08 12.06
C SER A 65 -0.62 14.58 12.39
N VAL A 66 -0.14 14.21 13.57
CA VAL A 66 0.07 12.81 13.99
C VAL A 66 -0.73 12.46 15.24
N GLY A 67 -1.62 11.48 15.13
CA GLY A 67 -2.34 10.93 16.28
C GLY A 67 -3.42 11.85 16.86
N ALA A 68 -3.87 12.84 16.10
CA ALA A 68 -4.97 13.72 16.50
C ALA A 68 -6.26 12.95 16.83
N ARG A 69 -7.03 13.52 17.76
CA ARG A 69 -8.30 12.98 18.23
C ARG A 69 -9.38 14.05 18.21
N SER A 70 -10.60 13.67 17.83
CA SER A 70 -11.77 14.53 17.98
C SER A 70 -12.19 14.65 19.45
N PRO A 71 -13.09 15.59 19.80
CA PRO A 71 -13.69 15.64 21.14
C PRO A 71 -14.38 14.33 21.55
N ALA A 72 -14.85 13.54 20.58
CA ALA A 72 -15.44 12.21 20.81
C ALA A 72 -14.38 11.10 20.96
N GLY A 73 -13.08 11.43 20.98
CA GLY A 73 -11.98 10.47 21.09
C GLY A 73 -11.70 9.69 19.80
N ARG A 74 -12.34 10.04 18.68
CA ARG A 74 -12.13 9.38 17.39
C ARG A 74 -10.85 9.88 16.74
N HIS A 75 -10.27 9.07 15.86
CA HIS A 75 -9.06 9.48 15.14
C HIS A 75 -9.35 10.61 14.15
N ILE A 76 -8.41 11.55 14.05
CA ILE A 76 -8.40 12.58 13.01
C ILE A 76 -7.09 12.46 12.22
N PHE A 77 -7.19 12.64 10.90
CA PHE A 77 -6.03 12.88 10.04
C PHE A 77 -6.31 13.97 9.01
N THR A 78 -5.27 14.67 8.57
CA THR A 78 -5.40 15.73 7.57
C THR A 78 -5.15 15.18 6.17
N VAL A 79 -5.98 15.57 5.20
CA VAL A 79 -5.77 15.32 3.76
C VAL A 79 -5.19 16.57 3.13
N GLY A 80 -4.14 16.41 2.33
CA GLY A 80 -3.45 17.52 1.66
C GLY A 80 -2.48 17.04 0.60
N GLY A 81 -1.59 17.93 0.17
CA GLY A 81 -0.64 17.67 -0.91
C GLY A 81 -1.31 17.52 -2.28
N THR A 82 -0.49 17.19 -3.27
CA THR A 82 -0.91 16.99 -4.66
C THR A 82 -1.96 15.89 -4.84
N PRO A 83 -1.88 14.71 -4.17
CA PRO A 83 -2.91 13.67 -4.33
C PRO A 83 -4.18 13.94 -3.52
N GLY A 84 -4.23 15.01 -2.73
CA GLY A 84 -5.31 15.27 -1.76
C GLY A 84 -6.72 15.22 -2.38
N PHE A 85 -6.91 15.74 -3.59
CA PHE A 85 -8.22 15.75 -4.23
C PHE A 85 -8.74 14.34 -4.55
N ARG A 86 -7.87 13.51 -5.13
CA ARG A 86 -8.20 12.11 -5.43
C ARG A 86 -8.51 11.34 -4.15
N VAL A 87 -7.75 11.60 -3.09
CA VAL A 87 -7.98 11.03 -1.76
C VAL A 87 -9.35 11.46 -1.21
N MET A 88 -9.68 12.76 -1.26
CA MET A 88 -10.97 13.26 -0.77
C MET A 88 -12.16 12.69 -1.55
N GLU A 89 -12.09 12.67 -2.88
CA GLU A 89 -13.15 12.09 -3.72
C GLU A 89 -13.37 10.61 -3.38
N THR A 90 -12.27 9.87 -3.23
CA THR A 90 -12.30 8.46 -2.84
C THR A 90 -12.94 8.28 -1.47
N LEU A 91 -12.46 8.99 -0.44
CA LEU A 91 -12.96 8.89 0.94
C LEU A 91 -14.45 9.20 1.04
N LEU A 92 -14.91 10.26 0.37
CA LEU A 92 -16.32 10.67 0.38
C LEU A 92 -17.24 9.68 -0.36
N SER A 93 -16.68 8.84 -1.22
CA SER A 93 -17.42 7.79 -1.94
C SER A 93 -17.50 6.46 -1.18
N LEU A 94 -16.70 6.26 -0.12
CA LEU A 94 -16.66 4.99 0.60
C LEU A 94 -17.96 4.70 1.34
N ARG A 95 -18.48 3.49 1.20
CA ARG A 95 -19.67 3.00 1.90
C ARG A 95 -19.43 1.60 2.44
N ASP A 96 -20.01 1.27 3.58
CA ASP A 96 -20.10 -0.12 4.03
C ASP A 96 -21.31 -0.83 3.42
N GLU A 97 -21.54 -2.08 3.82
CA GLU A 97 -22.67 -2.92 3.40
C GLU A 97 -24.05 -2.34 3.75
N HIS A 98 -24.12 -1.37 4.66
CA HIS A 98 -25.34 -0.67 5.06
C HIS A 98 -25.46 0.73 4.44
N GLY A 99 -24.54 1.11 3.54
CA GLY A 99 -24.52 2.44 2.94
C GLY A 99 -24.03 3.54 3.88
N VAL A 100 -23.37 3.18 4.99
CA VAL A 100 -22.83 4.13 5.97
C VAL A 100 -21.41 4.54 5.58
N ALA A 101 -21.11 5.84 5.68
CA ALA A 101 -19.76 6.34 5.41
C ALA A 101 -18.82 6.02 6.61
N PRO A 102 -17.57 5.58 6.35
CA PRO A 102 -16.62 5.25 7.43
C PRO A 102 -15.93 6.48 8.03
N ILE A 103 -16.18 7.67 7.47
CA ILE A 103 -15.49 8.92 7.80
C ILE A 103 -16.48 10.10 7.79
N ALA A 104 -16.10 11.18 8.47
CA ALA A 104 -16.75 12.48 8.40
C ALA A 104 -15.72 13.59 8.18
N VAL A 105 -16.11 14.68 7.50
CA VAL A 105 -15.27 15.88 7.38
C VAL A 105 -15.41 16.68 8.66
N ALA A 106 -14.34 16.73 9.45
CA ALA A 106 -14.32 17.46 10.73
C ALA A 106 -14.09 18.96 10.52
N LYS A 107 -13.22 19.32 9.55
CA LYS A 107 -12.90 20.70 9.22
C LYS A 107 -12.49 20.80 7.75
N GLU A 108 -13.05 21.76 7.03
CA GLU A 108 -12.57 22.13 5.69
C GLU A 108 -11.52 23.25 5.80
N HIS A 109 -10.39 23.10 5.12
CA HIS A 109 -9.31 24.10 5.09
C HIS A 109 -9.35 24.95 3.82
N SER A 110 -9.93 24.44 2.73
CA SER A 110 -10.12 25.18 1.49
C SER A 110 -11.51 24.92 0.90
N PRO A 111 -12.30 25.97 0.62
CA PRO A 111 -13.56 25.82 -0.10
C PRO A 111 -13.35 25.54 -1.59
N LYS A 112 -12.13 25.76 -2.11
CA LYS A 112 -11.82 25.61 -3.53
C LYS A 112 -11.56 24.14 -3.84
N ARG A 113 -12.45 23.55 -4.65
CA ARG A 113 -12.33 22.16 -5.13
C ARG A 113 -11.53 22.02 -6.43
N ASP A 114 -11.07 23.12 -7.02
CA ASP A 114 -10.25 23.11 -8.23
C ASP A 114 -8.75 23.06 -7.88
N PRO A 115 -8.02 22.02 -8.32
CA PRO A 115 -6.57 21.91 -8.14
C PRO A 115 -5.78 23.12 -8.64
N MET A 116 -6.21 23.75 -9.75
CA MET A 116 -5.50 24.89 -10.31
C MET A 116 -5.62 26.14 -9.45
N GLU A 117 -6.79 26.35 -8.87
CA GLU A 117 -7.01 27.44 -7.94
C GLU A 117 -6.27 27.26 -6.61
N LEU A 118 -6.07 26.02 -6.14
CA LEU A 118 -5.24 25.75 -4.97
C LEU A 118 -3.76 26.01 -5.23
N LEU A 119 -3.25 25.61 -6.40
CA LEU A 119 -1.85 25.87 -6.77
C LEU A 119 -1.56 27.37 -6.88
N LYS A 120 -2.51 28.18 -7.37
CA LYS A 120 -2.41 29.64 -7.37
C LYS A 120 -2.46 30.24 -5.95
N ALA A 121 -3.00 29.51 -4.98
CA ALA A 121 -3.20 29.97 -3.60
C ALA A 121 -2.17 29.40 -2.62
N LEU A 122 -1.03 28.87 -3.10
CA LEU A 122 0.03 28.31 -2.25
C LEU A 122 0.56 29.30 -1.20
N ASP A 123 0.58 30.59 -1.50
CA ASP A 123 0.94 31.64 -0.53
C ASP A 123 0.05 31.62 0.73
N LYS A 124 -1.22 31.23 0.58
CA LYS A 124 -2.21 31.15 1.66
C LYS A 124 -2.35 29.73 2.21
N HIS A 125 -1.97 28.72 1.44
CA HIS A 125 -2.12 27.30 1.75
C HIS A 125 -0.84 26.52 1.38
N PRO A 126 0.25 26.67 2.16
CA PRO A 126 1.58 26.17 1.79
C PRO A 126 1.68 24.64 1.67
N TYR A 127 0.66 23.90 2.10
CA TYR A 127 0.60 22.44 2.04
C TYR A 127 -0.60 21.89 1.25
N MET A 128 -1.37 22.76 0.58
CA MET A 128 -2.59 22.39 -0.13
C MET A 128 -3.55 21.55 0.74
N LEU A 129 -3.69 21.91 2.02
CA LEU A 129 -4.56 21.20 2.95
C LEU A 129 -6.01 21.33 2.50
N LEU A 130 -6.72 20.21 2.46
CA LEU A 130 -8.11 20.15 2.02
C LEU A 130 -9.06 20.07 3.20
N ALA A 131 -8.87 19.06 4.05
CA ALA A 131 -9.74 18.80 5.18
C ALA A 131 -9.05 17.99 6.28
N ASP A 132 -9.54 18.16 7.51
CA ASP A 132 -9.34 17.20 8.59
C ASP A 132 -10.49 16.19 8.55
N ILE A 133 -10.13 14.90 8.54
CA ILE A 133 -11.05 13.78 8.41
C ILE A 133 -11.15 13.06 9.76
N GLU A 134 -12.36 12.99 10.31
CA GLU A 134 -12.66 12.15 11.46
C GLU A 134 -13.00 10.73 10.99
N VAL A 135 -12.36 9.73 11.59
CA VAL A 135 -12.61 8.33 11.31
C VAL A 135 -13.71 7.81 12.24
N LEU A 136 -14.82 7.36 11.65
CA LEU A 136 -16.00 6.89 12.39
C LEU A 136 -15.88 5.42 12.82
N LEU A 137 -14.92 4.69 12.26
CA LEU A 137 -14.63 3.31 12.60
C LEU A 137 -13.89 3.21 13.94
N SER A 138 -14.22 2.19 14.73
CA SER A 138 -13.45 1.83 15.92
C SER A 138 -12.09 1.21 15.56
N GLU A 139 -11.14 1.20 16.49
CA GLU A 139 -9.81 0.62 16.24
C GLU A 139 -9.86 -0.86 15.84
N SER A 140 -10.81 -1.62 16.40
CA SER A 140 -11.07 -3.02 16.03
C SER A 140 -11.63 -3.18 14.63
N GLU A 141 -12.20 -2.14 14.03
CA GLU A 141 -12.75 -2.20 12.67
C GLU A 141 -11.73 -1.79 11.61
N LEU A 142 -10.53 -1.36 12.00
CA LEU A 142 -9.46 -1.00 11.08
C LEU A 142 -8.59 -2.23 10.74
N ILE A 143 -8.17 -2.31 9.48
CA ILE A 143 -7.13 -3.24 9.02
C ILE A 143 -5.75 -2.74 9.46
N GLN A 144 -4.90 -3.60 10.01
CA GLN A 144 -3.59 -3.22 10.55
C GLN A 144 -2.44 -3.74 9.70
N ALA A 145 -1.37 -2.96 9.59
CA ALA A 145 -0.09 -3.41 9.04
C ALA A 145 0.85 -3.90 10.15
N CYS A 146 1.66 -4.90 9.82
CA CYS A 146 2.76 -5.34 10.65
C CYS A 146 3.85 -4.25 10.68
N ALA A 147 4.17 -3.77 11.88
CA ALA A 147 5.15 -2.70 12.10
C ALA A 147 6.60 -3.10 11.74
N HIS A 148 6.86 -4.40 11.54
CA HIS A 148 8.16 -4.90 11.12
C HIS A 148 8.21 -5.18 9.61
N CYS A 149 7.38 -6.11 9.12
CA CYS A 149 7.49 -6.60 7.76
C CYS A 149 6.55 -5.89 6.77
N GLY A 150 5.65 -5.01 7.24
CA GLY A 150 4.73 -4.27 6.38
C GLY A 150 3.65 -5.11 5.69
N LYS A 151 3.46 -6.37 6.13
CA LYS A 151 2.32 -7.21 5.75
C LYS A 151 1.02 -6.56 6.27
N TRP A 152 -0.06 -6.59 5.51
CA TRP A 152 -1.39 -6.17 5.97
C TRP A 152 -2.20 -7.38 6.47
N GLU A 153 -3.07 -7.18 7.45
CA GLU A 153 -4.10 -8.19 7.80
C GLU A 153 -4.91 -8.56 6.55
N THR A 154 -5.49 -9.76 6.49
CA THR A 154 -6.31 -10.18 5.34
C THR A 154 -7.66 -10.68 5.83
N PHE A 155 -8.68 -10.60 4.98
CA PHE A 155 -10.07 -10.90 5.36
C PHE A 155 -10.25 -12.29 5.96
N HIS A 156 -9.57 -13.30 5.44
CA HIS A 156 -9.60 -14.67 5.97
C HIS A 156 -8.49 -14.97 6.99
N GLY A 157 -7.65 -13.98 7.31
CA GLY A 157 -6.50 -14.15 8.18
C GLY A 157 -6.80 -13.81 9.64
N PRO A 158 -5.92 -14.24 10.56
CA PRO A 158 -6.03 -13.85 11.96
C PRO A 158 -5.76 -12.35 12.14
N ARG A 159 -6.29 -11.77 13.23
CA ARG A 159 -5.86 -10.45 13.70
C ARG A 159 -4.39 -10.49 14.10
N PHE A 160 -3.69 -9.40 13.83
CA PHE A 160 -2.30 -9.24 14.23
C PHE A 160 -2.17 -9.03 15.74
N LEU A 161 -1.04 -9.49 16.27
CA LEU A 161 -0.65 -9.30 17.66
C LEU A 161 -0.44 -7.82 17.92
N ARG A 162 -0.99 -7.32 19.01
CA ARG A 162 -0.83 -5.93 19.45
C ARG A 162 0.24 -5.86 20.54
N CYS A 163 1.14 -4.88 20.47
CA CYS A 163 2.11 -4.66 21.55
C CYS A 163 1.37 -4.46 22.88
N SER A 164 1.70 -5.26 23.90
CA SER A 164 1.05 -5.20 25.21
C SER A 164 1.34 -3.90 25.98
N GLY A 165 2.49 -3.28 25.71
CA GLY A 165 2.92 -2.03 26.36
C GLY A 165 2.20 -0.79 25.80
N CYS A 166 2.50 -0.42 24.56
CA CYS A 166 1.97 0.80 23.96
C CYS A 166 0.63 0.64 23.25
N LYS A 167 0.23 -0.60 22.95
CA LYS A 167 -1.00 -0.90 22.22
C LYS A 167 -1.11 -0.20 20.85
N SER A 168 -0.02 0.30 20.29
CA SER A 168 -0.05 1.12 19.06
C SER A 168 0.65 0.47 17.87
N ARG A 169 1.45 -0.59 18.10
CA ARG A 169 2.10 -1.39 17.05
C ARG A 169 1.46 -2.77 16.94
N HIS A 170 1.31 -3.23 15.71
CA HIS A 170 0.73 -4.52 15.36
C HIS A 170 1.77 -5.39 14.66
N TYR A 171 1.68 -6.71 14.85
CA TYR A 171 2.66 -7.68 14.35
C TYR A 171 1.96 -8.93 13.85
N CYS A 172 2.32 -9.41 12.67
CA CYS A 172 1.78 -10.66 12.15
C CYS A 172 2.27 -11.89 12.93
N SER A 173 3.36 -11.78 13.69
CA SER A 173 3.92 -12.88 14.48
C SER A 173 4.79 -12.38 15.65
N LYS A 174 5.11 -13.27 16.60
CA LYS A 174 6.00 -12.96 17.73
C LYS A 174 7.44 -12.70 17.26
N GLU A 175 7.85 -13.35 16.18
CA GLU A 175 9.17 -13.18 15.55
C GLU A 175 9.29 -11.76 14.98
N CYS A 176 8.27 -11.27 14.27
CA CYS A 176 8.22 -9.88 13.80
C CYS A 176 8.26 -8.88 14.96
N GLN A 177 7.53 -9.15 16.04
CA GLN A 177 7.60 -8.31 17.24
C GLN A 177 9.00 -8.29 17.85
N LYS A 178 9.66 -9.45 17.98
CA LYS A 178 11.03 -9.57 18.50
C LYS A 178 12.06 -8.86 17.62
N HIS A 179 11.92 -8.94 16.30
CA HIS A 179 12.84 -8.27 15.36
C HIS A 179 12.68 -6.74 15.36
N ASP A 180 11.46 -6.24 15.59
CA ASP A 180 11.16 -4.81 15.72
C ASP A 180 11.51 -4.28 17.12
N TRP A 181 11.67 -5.15 18.13
CA TRP A 181 12.06 -4.77 19.49
C TRP A 181 13.57 -4.48 19.59
N LYS A 182 13.99 -3.35 19.03
CA LYS A 182 15.35 -2.82 19.12
C LYS A 182 15.32 -1.34 19.51
N PRO A 183 16.38 -0.78 20.15
CA PRO A 183 16.39 0.61 20.60
C PRO A 183 16.16 1.62 19.46
N GLN A 184 16.66 1.34 18.26
CA GLN A 184 16.46 2.16 17.06
C GLN A 184 15.07 2.01 16.41
N TYR A 185 14.28 1.02 16.84
CA TYR A 185 12.95 0.71 16.34
C TYR A 185 11.92 0.81 17.47
N HIS A 186 11.13 -0.23 17.71
CA HIS A 186 9.98 -0.15 18.59
C HIS A 186 10.32 0.10 20.06
N GLU A 187 11.42 -0.47 20.57
CA GLU A 187 11.79 -0.32 21.97
C GLU A 187 11.96 1.16 22.34
N GLY A 188 12.65 1.94 21.48
CA GLY A 188 12.89 3.36 21.70
C GLY A 188 11.66 4.27 21.54
N GLU A 189 10.56 3.77 20.98
CA GLU A 189 9.30 4.52 20.80
C GLU A 189 8.14 4.01 21.68
N CYS A 190 8.25 2.80 22.25
CA CYS A 190 7.15 2.17 22.96
C CYS A 190 6.65 3.03 24.13
N GLU A 191 7.57 3.64 24.89
CA GLU A 191 7.21 4.53 25.99
C GLU A 191 6.55 5.83 25.52
N LEU A 192 7.02 6.40 24.41
CA LEU A 192 6.40 7.58 23.81
C LEU A 192 4.97 7.27 23.36
N LEU A 193 4.77 6.18 22.63
CA LEU A 193 3.46 5.75 22.17
C LEU A 193 2.52 5.48 23.34
N ARG A 194 3.01 4.83 24.42
CA ARG A 194 2.25 4.61 25.66
C ARG A 194 1.85 5.93 26.33
N ALA A 195 2.69 6.97 26.24
CA ALA A 195 2.42 8.30 26.76
C ALA A 195 1.59 9.20 25.82
N GLY A 196 1.09 8.68 24.69
CA GLY A 196 0.33 9.45 23.70
C GLY A 196 1.20 10.37 22.82
N LYS A 197 2.53 10.26 22.90
CA LYS A 197 3.53 11.04 22.17
C LYS A 197 3.80 10.45 20.79
N ALA A 198 2.73 10.31 20.00
CA ALA A 198 2.77 9.67 18.70
C ALA A 198 3.61 10.47 17.69
N TYR A 199 3.57 11.80 17.77
CA TYR A 199 4.38 12.66 16.91
C TYR A 199 5.88 12.49 17.17
N GLU A 200 6.33 12.43 18.42
CA GLU A 200 7.74 12.24 18.73
C GLU A 200 8.23 10.85 18.31
N ALA A 201 7.39 9.81 18.47
CA ALA A 201 7.68 8.48 17.97
C ALA A 201 7.85 8.47 16.45
N GLU A 202 6.90 9.06 15.73
CA GLU A 202 6.92 9.14 14.26
C GLU A 202 8.09 9.99 13.75
N SER A 203 8.39 11.11 14.41
CA SER A 203 9.50 12.00 14.04
C SER A 203 10.86 11.35 14.16
N ARG A 204 11.02 10.36 15.06
CA ARG A 204 12.27 9.59 15.22
C ARG A 204 12.51 8.64 14.04
N ARG A 205 11.48 7.89 13.64
CA ARG A 205 11.61 6.85 12.60
C ARG A 205 11.28 7.36 11.19
N LYS A 206 10.52 8.45 11.06
CA LYS A 206 10.09 9.09 9.81
C LYS A 206 9.43 8.11 8.84
N LEU A 207 8.61 7.21 9.37
CA LEU A 207 8.02 6.10 8.61
C LEU A 207 6.94 6.55 7.64
N HIS A 208 6.26 7.64 7.96
CA HIS A 208 5.38 8.32 7.04
C HIS A 208 6.19 9.05 5.96
N ASN A 209 5.69 8.95 4.73
CA ASN A 209 6.22 9.65 3.58
C ASN A 209 5.05 10.29 2.83
N ASN A 210 4.94 11.63 2.83
CA ASN A 210 3.95 12.34 2.00
C ASN A 210 4.17 12.02 0.50
N GLY A 211 5.37 11.59 0.15
CA GLY A 211 5.76 11.10 -1.17
C GLY A 211 5.29 9.68 -1.50
N TRP A 212 4.59 8.98 -0.60
CA TRP A 212 4.20 7.56 -0.80
C TRP A 212 3.49 7.35 -2.14
N TYR A 213 2.57 8.26 -2.51
CA TYR A 213 1.88 8.18 -3.80
C TYR A 213 2.87 8.18 -4.97
N TRP A 214 3.97 8.91 -4.90
CA TRP A 214 4.94 9.00 -5.97
C TRP A 214 5.92 7.84 -6.00
N ASP A 215 6.10 7.14 -4.87
CA ASP A 215 6.90 5.93 -4.82
C ASP A 215 6.08 4.70 -5.25
N TYR A 216 4.79 4.66 -4.89
CA TYR A 216 3.92 3.48 -4.98
C TYR A 216 2.70 3.61 -5.90
N ALA A 217 2.48 4.74 -6.57
CA ALA A 217 1.52 4.81 -7.68
C ALA A 217 2.13 4.29 -8.99
N GLU A 218 1.33 4.27 -10.05
CA GLU A 218 1.64 3.70 -11.37
C GLU A 218 3.00 4.17 -11.96
N THR A 219 3.42 5.40 -11.66
CA THR A 219 4.68 6.00 -12.17
C THR A 219 5.85 5.95 -11.20
N GLY A 220 5.64 5.36 -10.01
CA GLY A 220 6.60 5.33 -8.93
C GLY A 220 7.66 4.26 -9.06
N ASP A 221 8.82 4.49 -8.44
CA ASP A 221 9.96 3.56 -8.47
C ASP A 221 9.56 2.17 -7.96
N GLN A 222 8.78 2.12 -6.88
CA GLN A 222 8.42 0.86 -6.24
C GLN A 222 7.44 0.05 -7.09
N ILE A 223 6.63 0.70 -7.94
CA ILE A 223 5.77 -0.01 -8.88
C ILE A 223 6.57 -0.41 -10.10
N LEU A 224 7.22 0.53 -10.79
CA LEU A 224 7.89 0.26 -12.05
C LEU A 224 9.05 -0.75 -11.92
N LEU A 225 9.80 -0.74 -10.80
CA LEU A 225 10.91 -1.67 -10.59
C LEU A 225 10.47 -3.02 -10.03
N ALA A 226 9.27 -3.12 -9.46
CA ALA A 226 8.80 -4.37 -8.89
C ALA A 226 8.09 -5.20 -9.94
N ASP A 227 8.38 -6.49 -9.95
CA ASP A 227 7.58 -7.49 -10.64
C ASP A 227 6.33 -7.75 -9.79
N ASN A 228 5.17 -7.27 -10.26
CA ASN A 228 3.89 -7.34 -9.53
C ASN A 228 2.79 -8.03 -10.34
N GLY A 229 3.10 -8.56 -11.53
CA GLY A 229 2.13 -9.18 -12.43
C GLY A 229 2.08 -10.69 -12.40
N PHE A 230 1.58 -11.29 -13.47
CA PHE A 230 1.35 -12.73 -13.57
C PHE A 230 2.60 -13.57 -13.27
N HIS A 231 3.78 -13.14 -13.73
CA HIS A 231 5.02 -13.90 -13.54
C HIS A 231 5.29 -14.21 -12.06
N THR A 232 5.10 -13.25 -11.16
CA THR A 232 5.39 -13.47 -9.74
C THR A 232 4.19 -14.07 -8.99
N LEU A 233 2.98 -14.08 -9.57
CA LEU A 233 1.85 -14.90 -9.09
C LEU A 233 2.12 -16.37 -9.42
N GLU A 234 2.45 -16.66 -10.68
CA GLU A 234 2.83 -17.98 -11.17
C GLU A 234 4.00 -18.54 -10.36
N ARG A 235 5.04 -17.72 -10.11
CA ARG A 235 6.14 -18.10 -9.22
C ARG A 235 5.64 -18.46 -7.83
N ALA A 236 4.76 -17.65 -7.24
CA ALA A 236 4.22 -17.91 -5.90
C ALA A 236 3.41 -19.21 -5.86
N MET A 237 2.62 -19.51 -6.89
CA MET A 237 1.91 -20.79 -7.03
C MET A 237 2.90 -21.96 -7.13
N ARG A 238 3.86 -21.88 -8.06
CA ARG A 238 4.89 -22.90 -8.26
C ARG A 238 5.76 -23.11 -7.01
N GLU A 239 6.03 -22.08 -6.23
CA GLU A 239 6.82 -22.20 -5.00
C GLU A 239 5.95 -22.54 -3.77
N LEU A 240 4.61 -22.60 -3.93
CA LEU A 240 3.64 -22.66 -2.84
C LEU A 240 3.93 -21.62 -1.75
N ASP A 241 4.26 -20.39 -2.17
CA ASP A 241 4.46 -19.26 -1.27
C ASP A 241 3.11 -18.76 -0.75
N VAL A 242 2.56 -19.49 0.21
CA VAL A 242 1.25 -19.18 0.82
C VAL A 242 1.19 -17.81 1.46
N GLU A 243 2.33 -17.23 1.86
CA GLU A 243 2.33 -15.87 2.41
C GLU A 243 2.11 -14.83 1.31
N GLU A 244 2.81 -14.93 0.18
CA GLU A 244 2.58 -14.07 -0.98
C GLU A 244 1.19 -14.29 -1.60
N LEU A 245 0.70 -15.55 -1.59
CA LEU A 245 -0.64 -15.88 -2.08
C LEU A 245 -1.75 -15.26 -1.22
N ALA A 246 -1.66 -15.35 0.10
CA ALA A 246 -2.70 -14.85 1.00
C ALA A 246 -2.62 -13.34 1.28
N TYR A 247 -1.41 -12.80 1.41
CA TYR A 247 -1.19 -11.43 1.89
C TYR A 247 -0.73 -10.48 0.80
N GLY A 248 -0.28 -10.98 -0.36
CA GLY A 248 0.28 -10.15 -1.42
C GLY A 248 1.55 -9.43 -1.00
N ARG A 249 1.84 -8.34 -1.71
CA ARG A 249 3.08 -7.58 -1.55
C ARG A 249 3.16 -6.93 -0.16
N ARG A 250 4.36 -6.99 0.42
CA ARG A 250 4.70 -6.33 1.68
C ARG A 250 5.25 -4.92 1.44
N TYR A 251 4.97 -4.03 2.39
CA TYR A 251 5.46 -2.65 2.39
C TYR A 251 6.25 -2.39 3.68
N PRO A 252 7.40 -3.05 3.88
CA PRO A 252 8.16 -2.88 5.11
C PRO A 252 8.52 -1.41 5.30
N PRO A 253 8.59 -0.92 6.55
CA PRO A 253 9.09 0.41 6.81
C PRO A 253 10.50 0.57 6.26
N HIS A 254 10.81 1.74 5.70
CA HIS A 254 12.08 1.98 4.98
C HIS A 254 13.34 1.86 5.84
N ASP A 255 13.20 1.90 7.17
CA ASP A 255 14.28 1.71 8.14
C ASP A 255 14.48 0.23 8.53
N VAL A 256 13.56 -0.65 8.13
CA VAL A 256 13.69 -2.10 8.25
C VAL A 256 14.40 -2.59 6.99
N PRO A 257 15.58 -3.23 7.12
CA PRO A 257 16.24 -3.83 5.98
C PRO A 257 15.26 -4.75 5.26
N PRO A 258 15.25 -4.76 3.91
CA PRO A 258 14.47 -5.75 3.20
C PRO A 258 14.88 -7.09 3.75
N LEU A 259 13.89 -7.84 4.26
CA LEU A 259 14.15 -9.22 4.64
C LEU A 259 14.83 -9.85 3.43
N PRO A 260 15.91 -10.63 3.61
CA PRO A 260 16.33 -11.53 2.55
C PRO A 260 15.04 -12.17 2.06
N ARG A 261 14.84 -12.29 0.74
CA ARG A 261 13.85 -13.25 0.25
C ARG A 261 14.33 -14.57 0.83
N HIS A 262 13.87 -14.88 2.04
CA HIS A 262 13.96 -16.20 2.58
C HIS A 262 13.28 -16.95 1.44
N ARG A 263 14.04 -17.81 0.77
CA ARG A 263 13.46 -19.09 0.42
C ARG A 263 12.87 -19.52 1.75
N THR A 264 11.59 -19.24 1.95
CA THR A 264 10.79 -19.94 2.92
C THR A 264 11.15 -21.37 2.57
N LEU A 265 12.00 -21.98 3.39
CA LEU A 265 12.21 -23.41 3.25
C LEU A 265 10.78 -23.93 3.27
N PRO A 266 10.38 -24.69 2.23
CA PRO A 266 9.00 -25.14 2.12
C PRO A 266 8.61 -25.63 3.51
N PRO A 267 7.49 -25.13 4.06
CA PRO A 267 7.09 -25.49 5.41
C PRO A 267 7.20 -27.00 5.53
N PRO A 268 7.66 -27.53 6.69
CA PRO A 268 7.81 -28.97 6.85
C PRO A 268 6.54 -29.64 6.35
N TRP A 269 6.71 -30.56 5.40
CA TRP A 269 5.67 -31.24 4.62
C TRP A 269 4.78 -32.11 5.52
N HIS A 270 3.98 -31.44 6.33
CA HIS A 270 3.01 -32.00 7.24
C HIS A 270 1.72 -31.25 6.97
N ALA A 271 0.74 -31.93 6.37
CA ALA A 271 -0.59 -31.37 6.23
C ALA A 271 -1.13 -31.02 7.63
N ASP A 272 -1.72 -29.84 7.75
CA ASP A 272 -2.55 -29.58 8.92
C ASP A 272 -3.85 -30.41 8.83
N LYS A 273 -4.72 -30.29 9.82
CA LYS A 273 -6.00 -31.03 9.83
C LYS A 273 -6.94 -30.67 8.67
N SER A 274 -6.68 -29.57 7.96
CA SER A 274 -7.50 -29.08 6.85
C SER A 274 -7.02 -29.58 5.49
N GLY A 275 -5.82 -30.19 5.41
CA GLY A 275 -5.22 -30.65 4.14
C GLY A 275 -4.42 -29.58 3.41
N TYR A 276 -4.46 -28.33 3.88
CA TYR A 276 -3.72 -27.21 3.29
C TYR A 276 -2.27 -27.13 3.77
N PRO A 277 -1.40 -26.39 3.06
CA PRO A 277 -0.05 -26.09 3.56
C PRO A 277 -0.10 -25.41 4.94
N PRO A 278 0.86 -25.69 5.84
CA PRO A 278 0.93 -25.03 7.14
C PRO A 278 0.93 -23.50 7.03
N GLY A 279 0.00 -22.86 7.74
CA GLY A 279 -0.12 -21.40 7.74
C GLY A 279 -0.86 -20.83 6.53
N PHE A 280 -1.47 -21.67 5.68
CA PHE A 280 -2.35 -21.24 4.62
C PHE A 280 -3.50 -20.38 5.17
N VAL A 281 -3.75 -19.29 4.48
CA VAL A 281 -4.89 -18.41 4.73
C VAL A 281 -5.64 -18.30 3.41
N PRO A 282 -6.96 -18.56 3.38
CA PRO A 282 -7.76 -18.47 2.17
C PRO A 282 -7.54 -17.14 1.44
N THR A 283 -7.37 -17.20 0.13
CA THR A 283 -7.15 -16.02 -0.71
C THR A 283 -8.44 -15.22 -0.89
N GLY A 284 -9.59 -15.87 -0.69
CA GLY A 284 -10.93 -15.36 -0.97
C GLY A 284 -11.43 -15.75 -2.36
N ASP A 285 -10.62 -16.49 -3.11
CA ASP A 285 -10.96 -17.11 -4.38
C ASP A 285 -10.97 -18.63 -4.16
N ALA A 286 -12.16 -19.24 -4.23
CA ALA A 286 -12.36 -20.64 -3.90
C ALA A 286 -11.66 -21.57 -4.89
N ASP A 287 -11.59 -21.19 -6.16
CA ASP A 287 -10.98 -21.99 -7.23
C ASP A 287 -9.46 -21.95 -7.09
N LEU A 288 -8.90 -20.76 -6.82
CA LEU A 288 -7.47 -20.64 -6.50
C LEU A 288 -7.11 -21.41 -5.22
N ASP A 289 -7.93 -21.31 -4.17
CA ASP A 289 -7.69 -22.03 -2.92
C ASP A 289 -7.72 -23.56 -3.13
N ALA A 290 -8.68 -24.06 -3.92
CA ALA A 290 -8.77 -25.48 -4.28
C ALA A 290 -7.55 -25.94 -5.09
N HIS A 291 -7.11 -25.13 -6.06
CA HIS A 291 -5.94 -25.41 -6.86
C HIS A 291 -4.66 -25.47 -6.00
N ILE A 292 -4.48 -24.51 -5.07
CA ILE A 292 -3.35 -24.53 -4.11
C ILE A 292 -3.36 -25.81 -3.26
N HIS A 293 -4.54 -26.26 -2.84
CA HIS A 293 -4.70 -27.48 -2.06
C HIS A 293 -4.32 -28.74 -2.86
N GLU A 294 -4.84 -28.87 -4.08
CA GLU A 294 -4.51 -29.97 -4.99
C GLU A 294 -3.00 -30.05 -5.25
N GLU A 295 -2.41 -28.91 -5.62
CA GLU A 295 -0.98 -28.79 -5.89
C GLU A 295 -0.10 -29.18 -4.68
N TYR A 296 -0.53 -28.79 -3.48
CA TYR A 296 0.13 -29.19 -2.25
C TYR A 296 0.01 -30.70 -2.01
N CYS A 297 -1.18 -31.27 -2.21
CA CYS A 297 -1.40 -32.71 -2.07
C CYS A 297 -0.54 -33.50 -3.04
N ASP A 298 -0.45 -33.10 -4.30
CA ASP A 298 0.36 -33.80 -5.31
C ASP A 298 1.84 -33.79 -4.95
N ARG A 299 2.38 -32.66 -4.49
CA ARG A 299 3.76 -32.58 -4.02
C ARG A 299 4.04 -33.42 -2.79
N MET A 300 3.06 -33.56 -1.89
CA MET A 300 3.15 -34.43 -0.72
C MET A 300 3.25 -35.91 -1.13
N HIS A 301 2.55 -36.33 -2.20
CA HIS A 301 2.54 -37.72 -2.66
C HIS A 301 3.71 -38.05 -3.60
N CYS A 302 4.04 -37.16 -4.53
CA CYS A 302 5.04 -37.39 -5.58
C CYS A 302 6.45 -36.89 -5.20
N GLY A 303 6.59 -36.18 -4.08
CA GLY A 303 7.83 -35.58 -3.61
C GLY A 303 8.05 -34.15 -4.11
N PRO A 304 8.98 -33.40 -3.48
CA PRO A 304 9.15 -31.96 -3.71
C PRO A 304 9.68 -31.60 -5.10
N ASN A 305 10.18 -32.59 -5.85
CA ASN A 305 10.72 -32.42 -7.20
C ASN A 305 9.76 -32.91 -8.29
N ALA A 306 8.52 -33.27 -7.95
CA ALA A 306 7.53 -33.60 -8.96
C ALA A 306 7.39 -32.42 -9.93
N GLU A 307 7.70 -32.66 -11.21
CA GLU A 307 7.42 -31.70 -12.27
C GLU A 307 5.91 -31.49 -12.29
N LEU A 308 5.50 -30.30 -11.88
CA LEU A 308 4.12 -29.90 -11.87
C LEU A 308 3.61 -29.83 -13.30
N THR A 309 2.43 -30.39 -13.54
CA THR A 309 1.60 -30.12 -14.73
C THR A 309 0.94 -28.74 -14.65
N LEU A 310 1.67 -27.72 -14.18
CA LEU A 310 1.25 -26.36 -14.48
C LEU A 310 1.31 -26.23 -16.00
N GLY A 311 0.22 -25.77 -16.60
CA GLY A 311 0.18 -25.42 -18.01
C GLY A 311 1.33 -24.47 -18.37
N PRO A 312 1.61 -24.27 -19.67
CA PRO A 312 2.71 -23.40 -20.09
C PRO A 312 2.66 -22.05 -19.36
N PRO A 313 3.81 -21.51 -18.93
CA PRO A 313 3.88 -20.24 -18.20
C PRO A 313 3.02 -19.19 -18.89
N VAL A 314 2.01 -18.69 -18.19
CA VAL A 314 1.11 -17.66 -18.73
C VAL A 314 1.88 -16.34 -18.90
N ALA A 315 2.92 -16.11 -18.08
CA ALA A 315 3.80 -14.95 -18.20
C ALA A 315 5.28 -15.33 -17.99
N PRO A 316 6.00 -15.70 -19.06
CA PRO A 316 7.36 -16.23 -18.94
C PRO A 316 8.40 -15.20 -18.48
N THR A 317 8.05 -13.91 -18.42
CA THR A 317 9.00 -12.83 -18.09
C THR A 317 8.45 -11.88 -17.03
N PRO A 318 9.29 -11.46 -16.06
CA PRO A 318 8.96 -10.38 -15.13
C PRO A 318 8.52 -9.11 -15.87
N ASP A 319 7.53 -8.41 -15.34
CA ASP A 319 7.01 -7.18 -15.95
C ASP A 319 7.69 -5.90 -15.45
N CYS A 320 8.72 -6.05 -14.59
CA CYS A 320 9.49 -4.94 -14.04
C CYS A 320 10.29 -4.20 -15.12
N VAL A 321 10.36 -2.88 -14.99
CA VAL A 321 11.28 -2.01 -15.73
C VAL A 321 12.68 -2.18 -15.16
N SER A 322 13.70 -2.32 -16.02
CA SER A 322 15.08 -2.38 -15.56
C SER A 322 15.50 -1.05 -14.93
N LEU A 323 16.37 -1.10 -13.93
CA LEU A 323 16.83 0.11 -13.23
C LEU A 323 17.48 1.12 -14.18
N ASP A 324 18.18 0.65 -15.21
CA ASP A 324 18.83 1.49 -16.21
C ASP A 324 17.84 2.15 -17.18
N ALA A 325 16.71 1.50 -17.45
CA ALA A 325 15.65 2.04 -18.29
C ALA A 325 14.76 3.04 -17.53
N LEU A 326 14.77 3.02 -16.20
CA LEU A 326 13.93 3.89 -15.38
C LEU A 326 14.45 5.34 -15.40
N PRO A 327 13.68 6.32 -15.92
CA PRO A 327 14.08 7.72 -15.92
C PRO A 327 14.29 8.20 -14.49
N LYS A 328 15.50 8.64 -14.15
CA LYS A 328 15.82 9.18 -12.83
C LYS A 328 15.03 10.45 -12.59
N TYR A 329 14.33 10.52 -11.47
CA TYR A 329 13.61 11.72 -11.06
C TYR A 329 14.58 12.70 -10.35
N PRO A 330 14.94 13.85 -10.95
CA PRO A 330 15.96 14.73 -10.39
C PRO A 330 15.58 15.28 -9.01
N ARG A 331 16.55 15.29 -8.09
CA ARG A 331 16.38 15.90 -6.75
C ARG A 331 16.34 17.42 -6.85
N LEU A 332 15.51 18.04 -6.02
CA LEU A 332 15.49 19.49 -5.85
C LEU A 332 16.85 20.01 -5.34
N PRO A 333 17.25 21.23 -5.74
CA PRO A 333 18.53 21.79 -5.31
C PRO A 333 18.48 22.11 -3.81
N LYS A 334 19.52 21.69 -3.07
CA LYS A 334 19.74 22.15 -1.70
C LYS A 334 20.08 23.63 -1.73
N ILE A 335 19.45 24.43 -0.86
CA ILE A 335 19.74 25.84 -0.68
C ILE A 335 20.49 26.00 0.65
N PRO A 336 21.80 26.25 0.64
CA PRO A 336 22.57 26.40 1.87
C PRO A 336 22.00 27.54 2.73
N GLY A 337 21.83 27.27 4.03
CA GLY A 337 21.32 28.26 4.99
C GLY A 337 19.83 28.56 4.89
N SER A 338 19.06 27.86 4.03
CA SER A 338 17.60 28.01 4.06
C SER A 338 16.97 27.13 5.14
N ASN A 339 15.85 27.61 5.68
CA ASN A 339 14.96 26.82 6.55
C ASN A 339 13.91 26.04 5.73
N PHE A 340 14.16 25.81 4.43
CA PHE A 340 13.23 25.07 3.59
C PHE A 340 13.24 23.59 4.00
N VAL A 341 12.09 23.11 4.47
CA VAL A 341 11.89 21.71 4.86
C VAL A 341 11.00 21.06 3.80
N PRO A 342 11.50 20.08 3.03
CA PRO A 342 10.67 19.35 2.07
C PRO A 342 9.59 18.58 2.82
N THR A 343 8.39 18.60 2.28
CA THR A 343 7.24 17.82 2.74
C THR A 343 7.37 16.35 2.35
N GLY A 344 8.11 16.04 1.29
CA GLY A 344 8.16 14.71 0.69
C GLY A 344 7.22 14.56 -0.51
N ASP A 345 6.27 15.48 -0.70
CA ASP A 345 5.53 15.59 -1.95
C ASP A 345 6.39 16.33 -2.99
N PRO A 346 6.87 15.66 -4.05
CA PRO A 346 7.80 16.22 -5.02
C PRO A 346 7.29 17.46 -5.76
N PHE A 347 5.99 17.54 -6.05
CA PHE A 347 5.42 18.66 -6.82
C PHE A 347 5.14 19.84 -5.90
N LEU A 348 4.60 19.57 -4.71
CA LEU A 348 4.44 20.59 -3.68
C LEU A 348 5.80 21.18 -3.28
N ASP A 349 6.81 20.33 -3.05
CA ASP A 349 8.16 20.77 -2.68
C ASP A 349 8.81 21.62 -3.78
N GLU A 350 8.55 21.32 -5.05
CA GLU A 350 9.02 22.15 -6.17
C GLU A 350 8.36 23.52 -6.17
N ALA A 351 7.03 23.54 -6.02
CA ALA A 351 6.26 24.77 -6.03
C ALA A 351 6.62 25.66 -4.84
N SER A 352 6.72 25.08 -3.63
CA SER A 352 7.16 25.78 -2.42
C SER A 352 8.59 26.29 -2.54
N LEU A 353 9.51 25.51 -3.13
CA LEU A 353 10.88 25.97 -3.36
C LEU A 353 10.94 27.08 -4.43
N SER A 354 10.11 27.00 -5.45
CA SER A 354 9.98 28.03 -6.48
C SER A 354 9.54 29.36 -5.88
N ASP A 355 8.48 29.35 -5.08
CA ASP A 355 7.99 30.53 -4.36
C ASP A 355 9.06 31.11 -3.43
N TYR A 356 9.72 30.26 -2.64
CA TYR A 356 10.83 30.68 -1.78
C TYR A 356 11.95 31.37 -2.58
N LEU A 357 12.38 30.79 -3.71
CA LEU A 357 13.45 31.36 -4.54
C LEU A 357 13.00 32.60 -5.33
N GLN A 358 11.70 32.79 -5.53
CA GLN A 358 11.16 34.03 -6.08
C GLN A 358 11.33 35.18 -5.08
N LYS A 359 11.06 34.92 -3.80
CA LYS A 359 11.16 35.91 -2.72
C LYS A 359 12.59 36.16 -2.24
N HIS A 360 13.40 35.11 -2.15
CA HIS A 360 14.70 35.15 -1.45
C HIS A 360 15.89 34.69 -2.31
N GLY A 361 15.63 34.10 -3.47
CA GLY A 361 16.67 33.46 -4.27
C GLY A 361 17.46 34.42 -5.16
N THR A 362 18.65 33.98 -5.58
CA THR A 362 19.40 34.62 -6.66
C THR A 362 18.84 34.21 -8.02
N PHE A 363 19.13 34.99 -9.06
CA PHE A 363 18.79 34.61 -10.44
C PHE A 363 19.37 33.23 -10.83
N GLY A 364 20.61 32.95 -10.42
CA GLY A 364 21.26 31.66 -10.66
C GLY A 364 20.54 30.48 -10.00
N GLN A 365 20.05 30.66 -8.77
CA GLN A 365 19.27 29.64 -8.07
C GLN A 365 17.93 29.37 -8.76
N ARG A 366 17.19 30.42 -9.15
CA ARG A 366 15.94 30.27 -9.91
C ARG A 366 16.15 29.56 -11.24
N LYS A 367 17.14 29.99 -12.04
CA LYS A 367 17.50 29.35 -13.31
C LYS A 367 17.86 27.87 -13.13
N ARG A 368 18.57 27.53 -12.05
CA ARG A 368 18.88 26.14 -11.70
C ARG A 368 17.63 25.33 -11.37
N LEU A 369 16.70 25.89 -10.58
CA LEU A 369 15.43 25.22 -10.28
C LEU A 369 14.62 24.98 -11.56
N THR A 370 14.48 25.97 -12.44
CA THR A 370 13.77 25.81 -13.72
C THR A 370 14.36 24.68 -14.57
N LYS A 371 15.70 24.54 -14.62
CA LYS A 371 16.35 23.43 -15.32
C LYS A 371 15.98 22.07 -14.70
N ILE A 372 15.92 21.98 -13.38
CA ILE A 372 15.55 20.77 -12.65
C ILE A 372 14.07 20.43 -12.86
N ALA A 373 13.18 21.41 -12.74
CA ALA A 373 11.74 21.28 -13.00
C ALA A 373 11.47 20.70 -14.41
N ASN A 374 12.09 21.29 -15.44
CA ASN A 374 11.99 20.80 -16.81
C ASN A 374 12.48 19.35 -16.97
N ALA A 375 13.54 18.97 -16.25
CA ALA A 375 14.05 17.60 -16.27
C ALA A 375 13.12 16.63 -15.52
N ARG A 376 12.47 17.06 -14.43
CA ARG A 376 11.45 16.29 -13.72
C ARG A 376 10.20 16.05 -14.56
N VAL A 377 9.70 17.06 -15.27
CA VAL A 377 8.58 16.90 -16.22
C VAL A 377 8.92 15.85 -17.28
N LYS A 378 10.11 15.93 -17.89
CA LYS A 378 10.55 14.92 -18.87
C LYS A 378 10.63 13.50 -18.27
N SER A 379 11.16 13.39 -17.05
CA SER A 379 11.24 12.12 -16.32
C SER A 379 9.86 11.56 -16.02
N TYR A 380 8.92 12.41 -15.59
CA TYR A 380 7.55 12.02 -15.28
C TYR A 380 6.82 11.49 -16.52
N LEU A 381 6.84 12.24 -17.63
CA LEU A 381 6.21 11.81 -18.89
C LEU A 381 6.82 10.50 -19.44
N ALA A 382 8.12 10.30 -19.24
CA ALA A 382 8.77 9.04 -19.64
C ALA A 382 8.34 7.86 -18.76
N ARG A 383 8.10 8.09 -17.46
CA ARG A 383 7.56 7.07 -16.54
C ARG A 383 6.10 6.75 -16.82
N GLU A 384 5.29 7.75 -17.19
CA GLU A 384 3.92 7.52 -17.64
C GLU A 384 3.87 6.62 -18.87
N ARG A 385 4.76 6.82 -19.84
CA ARG A 385 4.87 5.91 -21.00
C ARG A 385 5.21 4.48 -20.57
N LEU A 386 6.20 4.31 -19.70
CA LEU A 386 6.58 2.98 -19.19
C LEU A 386 5.42 2.31 -18.42
N ALA A 387 4.67 3.06 -17.63
CA ALA A 387 3.49 2.56 -16.93
C ALA A 387 2.40 2.12 -17.92
N ALA A 388 2.16 2.91 -18.98
CA ALA A 388 1.19 2.58 -20.02
C ALA A 388 1.60 1.33 -20.83
N GLU A 389 2.87 1.24 -21.24
CA GLU A 389 3.41 0.06 -21.94
C GLU A 389 3.27 -1.21 -21.08
N ARG A 390 3.55 -1.09 -19.78
CA ARG A 390 3.36 -2.19 -18.84
C ARG A 390 1.91 -2.61 -18.75
N LYS A 391 0.99 -1.65 -18.62
CA LYS A 391 -0.46 -1.91 -18.59
C LYS A 391 -0.93 -2.60 -19.87
N GLU A 392 -0.47 -2.14 -21.05
CA GLU A 392 -0.81 -2.79 -22.32
C GLU A 392 -0.34 -4.25 -22.37
N ARG A 393 0.85 -4.56 -21.84
CA ARG A 393 1.30 -5.95 -21.71
C ARG A 393 0.39 -6.77 -20.81
N TRP A 394 -0.09 -6.18 -19.71
CA TRP A 394 -1.03 -6.85 -18.82
C TRP A 394 -2.35 -7.14 -19.49
N ASP A 395 -2.95 -6.15 -20.15
CA ASP A 395 -4.23 -6.29 -20.82
C ASP A 395 -4.16 -7.39 -21.90
N LYS A 396 -3.02 -7.53 -22.59
CA LYS A 396 -2.76 -8.63 -23.54
C LYS A 396 -2.68 -10.00 -22.88
N VAL A 397 -1.97 -10.12 -21.75
CA VAL A 397 -1.87 -11.39 -21.01
C VAL A 397 -3.23 -11.78 -20.45
N PHE A 398 -3.95 -10.83 -19.86
CA PHE A 398 -5.28 -11.05 -19.28
C PHE A 398 -6.28 -11.49 -20.36
N GLY A 399 -6.37 -10.77 -21.48
CA GLY A 399 -7.25 -11.16 -22.58
C GLY A 399 -6.90 -12.51 -23.21
N ALA A 400 -5.63 -12.93 -23.17
CA ALA A 400 -5.24 -14.28 -23.61
C ALA A 400 -5.69 -15.37 -22.63
N VAL A 401 -5.67 -15.11 -21.32
CA VAL A 401 -6.18 -16.04 -20.29
C VAL A 401 -7.69 -16.21 -20.44
N GLU A 402 -8.43 -15.11 -20.53
CA GLU A 402 -9.90 -15.15 -20.70
C GLU A 402 -10.32 -15.90 -21.97
N ALA A 403 -9.57 -15.75 -23.07
CA ALA A 403 -9.84 -16.47 -24.31
C ALA A 403 -9.67 -18.00 -24.15
N VAL A 404 -8.61 -18.44 -23.46
CA VAL A 404 -8.36 -19.88 -23.23
C VAL A 404 -9.45 -20.48 -22.33
N GLU A 405 -9.88 -19.76 -21.29
CA GLU A 405 -10.97 -20.22 -20.43
C GLU A 405 -12.29 -20.35 -21.21
N SER A 406 -12.60 -19.38 -22.07
CA SER A 406 -13.82 -19.41 -22.89
C SER A 406 -13.88 -20.55 -23.90
N ASP A 407 -12.73 -21.00 -24.43
CA ASP A 407 -12.65 -22.13 -25.37
C ASP A 407 -12.72 -23.49 -24.65
N SER A 408 -12.36 -23.54 -23.37
CA SER A 408 -12.37 -24.79 -22.57
C SER A 408 -13.77 -25.24 -22.14
N ASP A 409 -14.76 -24.34 -22.19
CA ASP A 409 -16.14 -24.59 -21.79
C ASP A 409 -17.01 -25.19 -22.92
N VAL A 410 -16.40 -25.61 -24.04
CA VAL A 410 -17.09 -26.33 -25.11
C VAL A 410 -17.33 -27.78 -24.67
N SER A 411 -18.59 -28.05 -24.28
CA SER A 411 -19.17 -29.28 -23.71
C SER A 411 -18.43 -30.60 -23.93
N PRO A 412 -18.41 -31.49 -22.89
CA PRO A 412 -18.01 -32.88 -23.10
C PRO A 412 -18.91 -33.50 -24.17
N ARG A 413 -18.31 -34.00 -25.25
CA ARG A 413 -19.03 -34.74 -26.28
C ARG A 413 -19.55 -36.04 -25.65
N ASP A 414 -20.87 -36.21 -25.72
CA ASP A 414 -21.61 -37.44 -25.36
C ASP A 414 -21.07 -38.69 -26.06
#